data_AF-A0A7J6J0X5-F1
#
_entry.id   AF-A0A7J6J0X5-F1
#
_cell.length_a   1.000
_cell.length_b   1.000
_cell.length_c   1.000
_cell.angle_alpha   90.00
_cell.angle_beta   90.00
_cell.angle_gamma   90.00
#
_symmetry.space_group_name_H-M   'P 1'
#
loop_
_entity.id
_entity.type
_entity.pdbx_description
1 polymer ?
#
loop_
_entity_poly.entity_id
_entity_poly.type
_entity_poly.pdbx_seq_one_letter_code
_entity_poly.pdbx_strand_id
1 'polypeptide(L)'
;MPSKKNKGYTQSLVRTCAVFVHDFSGPILASGIKLGNDIKIRAKIRVETTQGHEPSITLFLYFPDGTDNEDRGHGARFVYSQADGVYRPSPELRIGIRFRREKWTQTFEAASPELLGRFPGLKGGGGQTVITFSSDEDDKNKVCVEGMGMPYINKSEPELEQFVNENGPLIGGVTFIDFVRSNTFHVLVELQPHSAKFYFSLEQLPPPFDHPYGTLHNFDPERSALSMASNPRNHAYNVSHSFKDDNAMVTVTTQSLMQDSLYLWKQAQCIAETKLRAYFIPVPDRGDKYYAILPLPKEFMDKYKPAWQRLIDRRTCQASLARWEFPDSKVPSGFWKSHFITYTGGIQALASHPMGESDVVLVTSPPPPEEAGSQCDVSTFSSRSEADEAGDAH
;
A
#
# COMPACT_ATOMS: atom_id res chain seq x y z
N MET A 1 31.57 -10.05 1.49
CA MET A 1 30.69 -9.97 0.29
C MET A 1 31.04 -8.69 -0.46
N PRO A 2 31.34 -8.73 -1.76
CA PRO A 2 31.76 -7.53 -2.47
C PRO A 2 30.59 -6.54 -2.54
N SER A 3 30.83 -5.30 -2.08
CA SER A 3 29.86 -4.23 -2.17
C SER A 3 29.56 -3.96 -3.65
N LYS A 4 28.33 -4.27 -4.06
CA LYS A 4 27.82 -3.84 -5.37
C LYS A 4 27.85 -2.31 -5.35
N LYS A 5 28.80 -1.73 -6.09
CA LYS A 5 28.76 -0.32 -6.47
C LYS A 5 27.34 -0.05 -7.00
N ASN A 6 26.60 0.84 -6.33
CA ASN A 6 25.32 1.33 -6.82
C ASN A 6 25.55 1.87 -8.23
N LYS A 7 25.12 1.13 -9.26
CA LYS A 7 24.85 1.73 -10.56
C LYS A 7 23.79 2.79 -10.27
N GLY A 8 24.15 4.06 -10.35
CA GLY A 8 23.19 5.15 -10.22
C GLY A 8 22.18 4.99 -11.35
N TYR A 9 20.99 4.47 -11.02
CA TYR A 9 19.89 4.44 -11.98
C TYR A 9 19.46 5.87 -12.28
N THR A 10 18.95 6.10 -13.48
CA THR A 10 18.48 7.42 -13.89
C THR A 10 17.37 7.90 -12.97
N GLN A 11 17.33 9.19 -12.66
CA GLN A 11 16.23 9.78 -11.91
C GLN A 11 14.97 9.86 -12.77
N SER A 12 13.80 9.76 -12.14
CA SER A 12 12.52 9.94 -12.82
C SER A 12 12.50 11.27 -13.57
N LEU A 13 12.08 11.22 -14.83
CA LEU A 13 12.09 12.38 -15.72
C LEU A 13 10.79 12.43 -16.51
N VAL A 14 10.20 13.62 -16.58
CA VAL A 14 9.08 13.91 -17.47
C VAL A 14 9.53 14.90 -18.53
N ARG A 15 9.19 14.63 -19.78
CA ARG A 15 9.44 15.53 -20.91
C ARG A 15 8.19 15.68 -21.76
N THR A 16 7.96 16.90 -22.21
CA THR A 16 7.05 17.19 -23.30
C THR A 16 7.54 16.47 -24.56
N CYS A 17 6.63 15.89 -25.34
CA CYS A 17 6.98 15.21 -26.58
C CYS A 17 5.92 15.43 -27.66
N ALA A 18 6.24 14.97 -28.89
CA ALA A 18 5.26 14.75 -29.95
C ALA A 18 5.25 13.27 -30.35
N VAL A 19 4.10 12.80 -30.78
CA VAL A 19 3.83 11.40 -31.12
C VAL A 19 3.26 11.34 -32.53
N PHE A 20 3.78 10.44 -33.35
CA PHE A 20 3.37 10.31 -34.74
C PHE A 20 2.56 9.03 -34.98
N VAL A 21 1.75 9.08 -36.03
CA VAL A 21 1.02 7.93 -36.56
C VAL A 21 1.83 7.33 -37.71
N HIS A 22 1.97 6.00 -37.73
CA HIS A 22 2.74 5.20 -38.69
C HIS A 22 4.26 5.44 -38.65
N ASP A 23 4.73 6.62 -39.04
CA ASP A 23 6.15 6.99 -39.10
C ASP A 23 6.37 8.47 -38.78
N PHE A 24 7.64 8.92 -38.73
CA PHE A 24 7.98 10.32 -38.40
C PHE A 24 7.59 11.33 -39.49
N SER A 25 7.35 10.89 -40.73
CA SER A 25 6.80 11.72 -41.81
C SER A 25 5.26 11.78 -41.74
N GLY A 26 4.64 10.81 -41.07
CA GLY A 26 3.22 10.69 -40.87
C GLY A 26 2.62 11.80 -40.00
N PRO A 27 1.27 11.80 -39.85
CA PRO A 27 0.56 12.79 -39.06
C PRO A 27 0.99 12.82 -37.58
N ILE A 28 0.93 14.00 -36.96
CA ILE A 28 1.17 14.14 -35.51
C ILE A 28 -0.14 13.83 -34.79
N LEU A 29 -0.18 12.75 -34.00
CA LEU A 29 -1.34 12.39 -33.19
C LEU A 29 -1.49 13.33 -32.00
N ALA A 30 -0.39 13.58 -31.31
CA ALA A 30 -0.36 14.34 -30.07
C ALA A 30 0.94 15.13 -29.96
N SER A 31 0.86 16.36 -29.46
CA SER A 31 2.01 17.24 -29.31
C SER A 31 1.88 18.09 -28.06
N GLY A 32 2.98 18.34 -27.37
CA GLY A 32 2.95 19.28 -26.27
C GLY A 32 2.94 20.74 -26.72
N ILE A 33 2.23 21.58 -25.97
CA ILE A 33 2.04 23.01 -26.25
C ILE A 33 3.36 23.75 -26.56
N LYS A 34 4.45 23.41 -25.86
CA LYS A 34 5.76 24.05 -26.05
C LYS A 34 6.36 23.83 -27.45
N LEU A 35 5.89 22.84 -28.20
CA LEU A 35 6.37 22.53 -29.54
C LEU A 35 5.69 23.39 -30.62
N GLY A 36 4.67 24.17 -30.25
CA GLY A 36 4.10 25.25 -31.06
C GLY A 36 3.10 24.81 -32.13
N ASN A 37 2.66 23.55 -32.13
CA ASN A 37 1.63 23.04 -33.04
C ASN A 37 0.23 23.20 -32.40
N ASP A 38 -0.79 23.40 -33.23
CA ASP A 38 -2.20 23.44 -32.82
C ASP A 38 -2.81 22.02 -32.73
N ILE A 39 -2.12 21.11 -32.01
CA ILE A 39 -2.59 19.74 -31.81
C ILE A 39 -3.36 19.67 -30.49
N LYS A 40 -4.62 19.21 -30.56
CA LYS A 40 -5.55 19.17 -29.42
C LYS A 40 -5.11 18.20 -28.32
N ILE A 41 -4.58 17.04 -28.70
CA ILE A 41 -4.12 16.01 -27.75
C ILE A 41 -2.69 16.35 -27.31
N ARG A 42 -2.48 16.54 -26.00
CA ARG A 42 -1.13 16.82 -25.49
C ARG A 42 -0.38 15.52 -25.22
N ALA A 43 0.94 15.54 -25.38
CA ALA A 43 1.79 14.38 -25.11
C ALA A 43 2.94 14.70 -24.15
N LYS A 44 3.21 13.75 -23.26
CA LYS A 44 4.43 13.71 -22.42
C LYS A 44 4.96 12.29 -22.35
N ILE A 45 6.26 12.14 -22.26
CA ILE A 45 6.92 10.87 -21.95
C ILE A 45 7.51 10.96 -20.54
N ARG A 46 7.32 9.91 -19.73
CA ARG A 46 7.86 9.77 -18.39
C ARG A 46 8.71 8.52 -18.29
N VAL A 47 9.87 8.65 -17.68
CA VAL A 47 10.59 7.53 -17.07
C VAL A 47 10.34 7.58 -15.57
N GLU A 48 9.94 6.45 -15.00
CA GLU A 48 9.73 6.23 -13.57
C GLU A 48 10.81 5.30 -13.04
N THR A 49 11.54 5.75 -12.02
CA THR A 49 12.57 4.98 -11.31
C THR A 49 12.50 5.19 -9.79
N THR A 50 11.43 5.81 -9.30
CA THR A 50 11.22 6.07 -7.87
C THR A 50 11.21 4.76 -7.10
N GLN A 51 11.99 4.69 -6.03
CA GLN A 51 12.07 3.50 -5.18
C GLN A 51 10.67 3.12 -4.67
N GLY A 52 10.34 1.83 -4.74
CA GLY A 52 9.03 1.33 -4.32
C GLY A 52 7.94 1.38 -5.41
N HIS A 53 8.29 1.78 -6.62
CA HIS A 53 7.41 1.71 -7.79
C HIS A 53 8.04 0.83 -8.87
N GLU A 54 7.18 0.26 -9.73
CA GLU A 54 7.62 -0.48 -10.91
C GLU A 54 8.35 0.48 -11.89
N PRO A 55 9.64 0.27 -12.17
CA PRO A 55 10.37 1.11 -13.10
C PRO A 55 9.81 0.98 -14.50
N SER A 56 9.51 2.11 -15.15
CA SER A 56 8.82 2.05 -16.44
C SER A 56 9.04 3.29 -17.29
N ILE A 57 8.82 3.13 -18.60
CA ILE A 57 8.67 4.24 -19.54
C ILE A 57 7.21 4.28 -19.98
N THR A 58 6.58 5.44 -19.82
CA THR A 58 5.16 5.63 -20.13
C THR A 58 4.98 6.84 -21.02
N LEU A 59 4.28 6.65 -22.14
CA LEU A 59 3.76 7.72 -22.98
C LEU A 59 2.39 8.15 -22.45
N PHE A 60 2.25 9.40 -22.06
CA PHE A 60 0.99 9.98 -21.60
C PHE A 60 0.37 10.85 -22.69
N LEU A 61 -0.88 10.57 -23.00
CA LEU A 61 -1.77 11.39 -23.82
C LEU A 61 -2.77 12.11 -22.91
N TYR A 62 -2.98 13.39 -23.17
CA TYR A 62 -3.89 14.24 -22.40
C TYR A 62 -4.96 14.79 -23.35
N PHE A 63 -6.20 14.39 -23.10
CA PHE A 63 -7.37 14.81 -23.87
C PHE A 63 -8.09 15.91 -23.10
N PRO A 64 -8.30 17.11 -23.68
CA PRO A 64 -9.00 18.19 -23.01
C PRO A 64 -10.46 17.79 -22.76
N ASP A 65 -10.96 18.06 -21.55
CA ASP A 65 -12.38 17.95 -21.25
C ASP A 65 -13.17 19.12 -21.87
N GLY A 66 -14.48 18.94 -22.02
CA GLY A 66 -15.38 20.04 -22.29
C GLY A 66 -15.37 21.07 -21.15
N THR A 67 -15.31 22.36 -21.49
CA THR A 67 -15.23 23.45 -20.52
C THR A 67 -16.50 23.63 -19.67
N ASP A 68 -17.63 23.05 -20.12
CA ASP A 68 -18.94 23.14 -19.46
C ASP A 68 -19.41 21.81 -18.82
N ASN A 69 -18.48 20.86 -18.61
CA ASN A 69 -18.81 19.54 -18.08
C ASN A 69 -19.45 19.59 -16.68
N GLU A 70 -18.93 20.43 -15.78
CA GLU A 70 -19.48 20.58 -14.42
C GLU A 70 -20.89 21.20 -14.46
N ASP A 71 -21.07 22.29 -15.22
CA ASP A 71 -22.35 22.98 -15.38
C ASP A 71 -23.44 22.08 -15.99
N ARG A 72 -23.03 21.09 -16.80
CA ARG A 72 -23.92 20.11 -17.42
C ARG A 72 -24.15 18.84 -16.59
N GLY A 73 -23.61 18.78 -15.36
CA GLY A 73 -23.79 17.65 -14.46
C GLY A 73 -22.94 16.42 -14.80
N HIS A 74 -21.90 16.58 -15.62
CA HIS A 74 -20.94 15.52 -15.94
C HIS A 74 -19.79 15.43 -14.91
N GLY A 75 -19.71 16.41 -14.00
CA GLY A 75 -18.73 16.46 -12.92
C GLY A 75 -17.34 16.95 -13.32
N ALA A 76 -16.42 16.97 -12.35
CA ALA A 76 -15.04 17.39 -12.52
C ALA A 76 -14.08 16.22 -12.24
N ARG A 77 -13.00 16.12 -13.02
CA ARG A 77 -11.94 15.13 -12.78
C ARG A 77 -10.90 15.70 -11.83
N PHE A 78 -10.42 14.86 -10.92
CA PHE A 78 -9.35 15.20 -9.99
C PHE A 78 -8.12 14.31 -10.20
N VAL A 79 -6.93 14.90 -10.08
CA VAL A 79 -5.66 14.20 -10.14
C VAL A 79 -4.88 14.51 -8.87
N TYR A 80 -4.26 13.48 -8.28
CA TYR A 80 -3.41 13.64 -7.12
C TYR A 80 -2.10 14.37 -7.48
N SER A 81 -1.82 15.48 -6.77
CA SER A 81 -0.54 16.19 -6.85
C SER A 81 0.42 15.64 -5.79
N GLN A 82 1.48 14.96 -6.21
CA GLN A 82 2.54 14.52 -5.29
C GLN A 82 3.27 15.70 -4.64
N ALA A 83 3.36 16.86 -5.31
CA ALA A 83 4.05 18.03 -4.78
C ALA A 83 3.32 18.63 -3.58
N ASP A 84 1.98 18.57 -3.59
CA ASP A 84 1.13 19.23 -2.58
C ASP A 84 0.43 18.23 -1.66
N GLY A 85 0.48 16.93 -1.96
CA GLY A 85 -0.22 15.89 -1.21
C GLY A 85 -1.74 15.94 -1.30
N VAL A 86 -2.31 16.62 -2.31
CA VAL A 86 -3.76 16.85 -2.43
C VAL A 86 -4.26 16.57 -3.86
N TYR A 87 -5.54 16.20 -3.94
CA TYR A 87 -6.25 16.09 -5.22
C TYR A 87 -6.61 17.48 -5.75
N ARG A 88 -6.32 17.73 -7.03
CA ARG A 88 -6.66 18.99 -7.72
C ARG A 88 -7.52 18.72 -8.95
N PRO A 89 -8.44 19.63 -9.31
CA PRO A 89 -9.14 19.57 -10.58
C PRO A 89 -8.15 19.48 -11.74
N SER A 90 -8.43 18.60 -12.70
CA SER A 90 -7.66 18.39 -13.92
C SER A 90 -8.62 18.44 -15.10
N PRO A 91 -8.55 19.46 -15.97
CA PRO A 91 -9.48 19.63 -17.09
C PRO A 91 -9.14 18.71 -18.27
N GLU A 92 -8.58 17.54 -17.99
CA GLU A 92 -8.07 16.62 -19.00
C GLU A 92 -8.17 15.17 -18.54
N LEU A 93 -8.55 14.29 -19.46
CA LEU A 93 -8.38 12.86 -19.32
C LEU A 93 -6.93 12.51 -19.67
N ARG A 94 -6.26 11.79 -18.75
CA ARG A 94 -4.92 11.27 -18.96
C ARG A 94 -4.98 9.78 -19.28
N ILE A 95 -4.52 9.39 -20.47
CA ILE A 95 -4.30 7.99 -20.83
C ILE A 95 -2.78 7.73 -20.87
N GLY A 96 -2.32 6.71 -20.14
CA GLY A 96 -0.92 6.29 -20.11
C GLY A 96 -0.72 4.99 -20.88
N ILE A 97 0.28 4.94 -21.76
CA ILE A 97 0.71 3.74 -22.49
C ILE A 97 2.10 3.39 -21.98
N ARG A 98 2.16 2.37 -21.12
CA ARG A 98 3.40 1.90 -20.48
C ARG A 98 4.01 0.77 -21.31
N PHE A 99 5.26 0.94 -21.73
CA PHE A 99 6.00 -0.06 -22.48
C PHE A 99 6.53 -1.16 -21.55
N ARG A 100 6.27 -2.44 -21.86
CA ARG A 100 6.87 -3.54 -21.11
C ARG A 100 8.32 -3.75 -21.55
N ARG A 101 9.26 -3.63 -20.61
CA ARG A 101 10.71 -3.67 -20.85
C ARG A 101 11.17 -4.77 -21.81
N GLU A 102 10.68 -6.00 -21.60
CA GLU A 102 11.12 -7.19 -22.36
C GLU A 102 10.50 -7.31 -23.76
N LYS A 103 9.57 -6.41 -24.12
CA LYS A 103 8.76 -6.52 -25.34
C LYS A 103 9.11 -5.48 -26.40
N TRP A 104 10.02 -4.56 -26.08
CA TRP A 104 10.31 -3.39 -26.90
C TRP A 104 11.82 -3.16 -27.02
N THR A 105 12.26 -2.85 -28.22
CA THR A 105 13.59 -2.29 -28.50
C THR A 105 13.46 -0.80 -28.82
N GLN A 106 14.57 -0.07 -28.74
CA GLN A 106 14.57 1.37 -28.96
C GLN A 106 15.76 1.85 -29.79
N THR A 107 15.50 2.76 -30.71
CA THR A 107 16.54 3.59 -31.36
C THR A 107 16.40 5.05 -30.94
N PHE A 108 17.52 5.77 -31.02
CA PHE A 108 17.64 7.17 -30.61
C PHE A 108 18.40 7.92 -31.69
N GLU A 109 17.68 8.65 -32.52
CA GLU A 109 18.22 9.30 -33.72
C GLU A 109 18.00 10.81 -33.65
N ALA A 110 18.95 11.59 -34.19
CA ALA A 110 18.76 13.03 -34.31
C ALA A 110 17.60 13.31 -35.27
N ALA A 111 16.70 14.22 -34.89
CA ALA A 111 15.60 14.63 -35.75
C ALA A 111 16.12 15.38 -36.98
N SER A 112 15.58 15.05 -38.17
CA SER A 112 15.96 15.73 -39.41
C SER A 112 15.45 17.18 -39.45
N PRO A 113 16.11 18.09 -40.19
CA PRO A 113 15.65 19.47 -40.34
C PRO A 113 14.21 19.58 -40.86
N GLU A 114 13.80 18.69 -41.77
CA GLU A 114 12.46 18.64 -42.34
C GLU A 114 11.41 18.32 -41.27
N LEU A 115 11.72 17.35 -40.39
CA LEU A 115 10.86 17.01 -39.26
C LEU A 115 10.73 18.18 -38.29
N LEU A 116 11.84 18.85 -37.98
CA LEU A 116 11.88 20.00 -37.07
C LEU A 116 11.10 21.19 -37.61
N GLY A 117 11.07 21.38 -38.94
CA GLY A 117 10.26 22.40 -39.60
C GLY A 117 8.76 22.29 -39.32
N ARG A 118 8.27 21.13 -38.87
CA ARG A 118 6.88 20.91 -38.46
C ARG A 118 6.53 21.48 -37.09
N PHE A 119 7.52 21.93 -36.31
CA PHE A 119 7.38 22.35 -34.91
C PHE A 119 7.90 23.78 -34.69
N PRO A 120 7.07 24.81 -34.91
CA PRO A 120 7.51 26.20 -34.88
C PRO A 120 7.91 26.70 -33.48
N GLY A 121 7.51 25.99 -32.41
CA GLY A 121 7.86 26.34 -31.03
C GLY A 121 9.25 25.89 -30.59
N LEU A 122 9.93 25.05 -31.38
CA LEU A 122 11.27 24.58 -31.06
C LEU A 122 12.29 25.71 -31.19
N LYS A 123 12.97 26.02 -30.08
CA LYS A 123 14.09 26.97 -30.08
C LYS A 123 15.37 26.21 -30.45
N GLY A 124 16.09 26.68 -31.47
CA GLY A 124 17.36 26.09 -31.87
C GLY A 124 18.35 26.08 -30.70
N GLY A 125 18.77 24.89 -30.23
CA GLY A 125 19.79 24.77 -29.19
C GLY A 125 19.74 23.51 -28.32
N GLY A 126 18.55 22.92 -28.07
CA GLY A 126 18.39 21.81 -27.12
C GLY A 126 18.79 20.41 -27.62
N GLY A 127 18.97 20.25 -28.94
CA GLY A 127 18.99 18.93 -29.58
C GLY A 127 17.61 18.29 -29.58
N GLN A 128 17.31 17.57 -30.65
CA GLN A 128 16.03 16.90 -30.81
C GLN A 128 16.26 15.46 -31.21
N THR A 129 15.60 14.55 -30.51
CA THR A 129 15.75 13.12 -30.72
C THR A 129 14.41 12.51 -31.08
N VAL A 130 14.40 11.69 -32.12
CA VAL A 130 13.34 10.74 -32.38
C VAL A 130 13.69 9.44 -31.64
N ILE A 131 12.83 9.07 -30.71
CA ILE A 131 12.86 7.77 -30.05
C ILE A 131 11.88 6.88 -30.80
N THR A 132 12.38 5.81 -31.41
CA THR A 132 11.55 4.79 -32.04
C THR A 132 11.50 3.59 -31.13
N PHE A 133 10.30 3.24 -30.64
CA PHE A 133 10.03 1.99 -29.96
C PHE A 133 9.56 0.98 -30.99
N SER A 134 10.19 -0.19 -31.06
CA SER A 134 9.83 -1.26 -31.98
C SER A 134 9.63 -2.58 -31.25
N SER A 135 8.61 -3.34 -31.64
CA SER A 135 8.33 -4.68 -31.13
C SER A 135 8.14 -5.64 -32.30
N ASP A 136 8.86 -6.75 -32.28
CA ASP A 136 8.73 -7.82 -33.29
C ASP A 136 7.62 -8.82 -32.91
N GLU A 137 7.00 -8.65 -31.75
CA GLU A 137 5.98 -9.54 -31.22
C GLU A 137 4.56 -8.98 -31.46
N ASP A 138 3.69 -9.79 -32.06
CA ASP A 138 2.24 -9.53 -32.06
C ASP A 138 1.62 -9.98 -30.72
N ASP A 139 2.14 -9.44 -29.62
CA ASP A 139 1.66 -9.69 -28.26
C ASP A 139 0.72 -8.58 -27.82
N LYS A 140 -0.53 -8.95 -27.52
CA LYS A 140 -1.55 -8.03 -26.99
C LYS A 140 -1.16 -7.41 -25.64
N ASN A 141 -0.21 -8.01 -24.93
CA ASN A 141 0.28 -7.55 -23.63
C ASN A 141 1.57 -6.73 -23.70
N LYS A 142 2.07 -6.36 -24.89
CA LYS A 142 3.31 -5.56 -25.04
C LYS A 142 3.26 -4.18 -24.37
N VAL A 143 2.07 -3.64 -24.17
CA VAL A 143 1.83 -2.39 -23.42
C VAL A 143 0.83 -2.61 -22.29
N CYS A 144 0.93 -1.80 -21.25
CA CYS A 144 -0.14 -1.63 -20.26
C CYS A 144 -0.77 -0.26 -20.46
N VAL A 145 -2.10 -0.20 -20.59
CA VAL A 145 -2.83 1.06 -20.81
C VAL A 145 -3.56 1.45 -19.53
N GLU A 146 -3.29 2.66 -19.05
CA GLU A 146 -3.89 3.24 -17.86
C GLU A 146 -4.86 4.37 -18.24
N GLY A 147 -6.02 4.43 -17.58
CA GLY A 147 -7.01 5.49 -17.77
C GLY A 147 -7.98 5.26 -18.94
N MET A 148 -7.80 4.19 -19.73
CA MET A 148 -8.79 3.78 -20.74
C MET A 148 -10.08 3.29 -20.06
N GLY A 149 -11.24 3.63 -20.63
CA GLY A 149 -12.55 3.32 -20.06
C GLY A 149 -13.03 4.30 -18.98
N MET A 150 -12.21 5.27 -18.59
CA MET A 150 -12.67 6.39 -17.75
C MET A 150 -13.64 7.26 -18.56
N PRO A 151 -14.74 7.76 -17.94
CA PRO A 151 -15.67 8.65 -18.63
C PRO A 151 -14.95 9.87 -19.22
N TYR A 152 -15.21 10.14 -20.49
CA TYR A 152 -14.69 11.28 -21.23
C TYR A 152 -15.83 11.94 -22.00
N ILE A 153 -15.95 13.26 -21.85
CA ILE A 153 -16.99 14.06 -22.51
C ILE A 153 -16.36 15.37 -22.96
N ASN A 154 -16.52 15.67 -24.24
CA ASN A 154 -16.12 16.95 -24.82
C ASN A 154 -17.03 17.28 -26.01
N LYS A 155 -18.19 17.89 -25.73
CA LYS A 155 -19.17 18.21 -26.78
C LYS A 155 -18.71 19.26 -27.78
N SER A 156 -17.72 20.08 -27.42
CA SER A 156 -17.10 21.01 -28.37
C SER A 156 -16.20 20.29 -29.38
N GLU A 157 -15.76 19.07 -29.08
CA GLU A 157 -14.82 18.29 -29.88
C GLU A 157 -15.31 16.84 -30.06
N PRO A 158 -16.41 16.65 -30.82
CA PRO A 158 -17.05 15.34 -30.97
C PRO A 158 -16.12 14.29 -31.56
N GLU A 159 -15.15 14.65 -32.41
CA GLU A 159 -14.18 13.70 -32.94
C GLU A 159 -13.25 13.11 -31.85
N LEU A 160 -12.91 13.89 -30.82
CA LEU A 160 -12.10 13.38 -29.70
C LEU A 160 -12.93 12.44 -28.83
N GLU A 161 -14.20 12.77 -28.59
CA GLU A 161 -15.13 11.93 -27.85
C GLU A 161 -15.31 10.59 -28.56
N GLN A 162 -15.51 10.61 -29.87
CA GLN A 162 -15.63 9.41 -30.69
C GLN A 162 -14.34 8.57 -30.66
N PHE A 163 -13.18 9.20 -30.78
CA PHE A 163 -11.88 8.52 -30.75
C PHE A 163 -11.62 7.79 -29.42
N VAL A 164 -11.96 8.42 -28.29
CA VAL A 164 -11.71 7.87 -26.94
C VAL A 164 -12.78 6.86 -26.52
N ASN A 165 -14.07 7.18 -26.72
CA ASN A 165 -15.18 6.37 -26.19
C ASN A 165 -15.65 5.28 -27.16
N GLU A 166 -15.67 5.56 -28.46
CA GLU A 166 -16.29 4.70 -29.48
C GLU A 166 -15.26 4.04 -30.40
N ASN A 167 -13.98 4.28 -30.17
CA ASN A 167 -12.89 3.85 -31.04
C ASN A 167 -13.08 4.34 -32.50
N GLY A 168 -13.65 5.54 -32.68
CA GLY A 168 -13.72 6.20 -33.98
C GLY A 168 -12.32 6.53 -34.51
N PRO A 169 -12.15 6.64 -35.83
CA PRO A 169 -10.89 7.11 -36.42
C PRO A 169 -10.70 8.61 -36.16
N LEU A 170 -9.46 9.05 -35.96
CA LEU A 170 -9.15 10.49 -35.78
C LEU A 170 -8.18 10.99 -36.86
N ILE A 171 -6.88 10.92 -36.59
CA ILE A 171 -5.86 11.42 -37.50
C ILE A 171 -5.31 10.25 -38.34
N GLY A 172 -5.31 10.40 -39.66
CA GLY A 172 -4.81 9.37 -40.58
C GLY A 172 -5.69 8.12 -40.67
N GLY A 173 -6.96 8.20 -40.25
CA GLY A 173 -7.88 7.06 -40.24
C GLY A 173 -7.61 6.03 -39.15
N VAL A 174 -6.65 6.30 -38.25
CA VAL A 174 -6.25 5.38 -37.18
C VAL A 174 -7.18 5.54 -35.98
N THR A 175 -7.67 4.41 -35.46
CA THR A 175 -8.44 4.37 -34.21
C THR A 175 -7.53 4.31 -32.99
N PHE A 176 -8.06 4.59 -31.80
CA PHE A 176 -7.25 4.55 -30.58
C PHE A 176 -6.68 3.15 -30.31
N ILE A 177 -7.48 2.11 -30.55
CA ILE A 177 -7.05 0.71 -30.42
C ILE A 177 -5.95 0.37 -31.42
N ASP A 178 -6.07 0.82 -32.68
CA ASP A 178 -5.03 0.58 -33.69
C ASP A 178 -3.70 1.23 -33.28
N PHE A 179 -3.76 2.46 -32.77
CA PHE A 179 -2.59 3.17 -32.28
C PHE A 179 -1.93 2.43 -31.10
N VAL A 180 -2.70 2.04 -30.08
CA VAL A 180 -2.20 1.30 -28.92
C VAL A 180 -1.62 -0.06 -29.31
N ARG A 181 -2.21 -0.73 -30.32
CA ARG A 181 -1.74 -2.02 -30.83
C ARG A 181 -0.60 -1.92 -31.83
N SER A 182 -0.13 -0.72 -32.15
CA SER A 182 1.01 -0.55 -33.07
C SER A 182 2.24 -1.34 -32.59
N ASN A 183 2.99 -1.91 -33.54
CA ASN A 183 4.31 -2.51 -33.28
C ASN A 183 5.41 -1.45 -33.23
N THR A 184 5.09 -0.21 -33.58
CA THR A 184 6.07 0.88 -33.62
C THR A 184 5.47 2.17 -33.08
N PHE A 185 6.21 2.85 -32.20
CA PHE A 185 5.88 4.20 -31.73
C PHE A 185 7.04 5.13 -32.02
N HIS A 186 6.75 6.27 -32.64
CA HIS A 186 7.73 7.32 -32.88
C HIS A 186 7.44 8.51 -31.97
N VAL A 187 8.43 8.92 -31.19
CA VAL A 187 8.30 9.98 -30.19
C VAL A 187 9.43 10.99 -30.36
N LEU A 188 9.09 12.25 -30.64
CA LEU A 188 10.04 13.35 -30.68
C LEU A 188 10.18 13.98 -29.29
N VAL A 189 11.42 14.11 -28.81
CA VAL A 189 11.75 14.79 -27.54
C VAL A 189 12.82 15.86 -27.73
N GLU A 190 12.72 16.94 -26.96
CA GLU A 190 13.72 18.01 -26.91
C GLU A 190 14.89 17.61 -25.97
N LEU A 191 15.69 16.67 -26.45
CA LEU A 191 16.94 16.21 -25.86
C LEU A 191 17.91 15.82 -26.97
N GLN A 192 19.22 15.94 -26.72
CA GLN A 192 20.25 15.35 -27.56
C GLN A 192 20.17 13.80 -27.53
N PRO A 193 20.51 13.08 -28.62
CA PRO A 193 20.36 11.62 -28.69
C PRO A 193 21.02 10.85 -27.56
N HIS A 194 22.24 11.26 -27.16
CA HIS A 194 22.94 10.64 -26.04
C HIS A 194 22.19 10.83 -24.70
N SER A 195 21.63 12.01 -24.46
CA SER A 195 20.83 12.29 -23.25
C SER A 195 19.49 11.56 -23.29
N ALA A 196 18.81 11.54 -24.44
CA ALA A 196 17.58 10.79 -24.62
C ALA A 196 17.79 9.29 -24.36
N LYS A 197 18.86 8.70 -24.90
CA LYS A 197 19.24 7.30 -24.65
C LYS A 197 19.54 7.06 -23.16
N PHE A 198 20.25 7.97 -22.51
CA PHE A 198 20.54 7.85 -21.08
C PHE A 198 19.27 7.78 -20.24
N TYR A 199 18.30 8.69 -20.44
CA TYR A 199 17.09 8.76 -19.63
C TYR A 199 15.99 7.77 -20.03
N PHE A 200 15.78 7.56 -21.32
CA PHE A 200 14.62 6.83 -21.87
C PHE A 200 14.99 5.48 -22.47
N SER A 201 16.15 4.90 -22.15
CA SER A 201 16.45 3.52 -22.54
C SER A 201 15.85 2.53 -21.54
N LEU A 202 15.10 1.54 -22.04
CA LEU A 202 14.56 0.43 -21.26
C LEU A 202 15.68 -0.39 -20.60
N GLU A 203 16.87 -0.45 -21.18
CA GLU A 203 18.04 -1.12 -20.60
C GLU A 203 18.58 -0.40 -19.36
N GLN A 204 18.37 0.92 -19.27
CA GLN A 204 18.83 1.77 -18.15
C GLN A 204 17.85 1.77 -16.98
N LEU A 205 16.66 1.17 -17.13
CA LEU A 205 15.72 1.02 -16.05
C LEU A 205 16.30 0.14 -14.92
N PRO A 206 16.05 0.51 -13.65
CA PRO A 206 16.29 -0.39 -12.52
C PRO A 206 15.62 -1.77 -12.71
N PRO A 207 16.05 -2.79 -11.95
CA PRO A 207 15.34 -4.06 -11.89
C PRO A 207 13.86 -3.86 -11.54
N PRO A 208 12.96 -4.73 -12.05
CA PRO A 208 11.54 -4.72 -11.69
C PRO A 208 11.35 -4.68 -10.17
N PHE A 209 10.30 -3.99 -9.73
CA PHE A 209 10.00 -3.83 -8.32
C PHE A 209 8.87 -4.76 -7.90
N ASP A 210 9.10 -5.50 -6.82
CA ASP A 210 8.10 -6.32 -6.15
C ASP A 210 8.06 -6.00 -4.66
N HIS A 211 6.85 -6.00 -4.12
CA HIS A 211 6.67 -5.98 -2.68
C HIS A 211 7.11 -7.33 -2.11
N PRO A 212 7.88 -7.36 -1.02
CA PRO A 212 8.54 -8.58 -0.56
C PRO A 212 7.63 -9.47 0.32
N TYR A 213 6.32 -9.37 0.11
CA TYR A 213 5.30 -10.04 0.91
C TYR A 213 4.64 -11.23 0.17
N GLY A 214 5.05 -11.46 -1.09
CA GLY A 214 4.56 -12.56 -1.90
C GLY A 214 3.14 -12.33 -2.42
N THR A 215 2.39 -13.42 -2.61
CA THR A 215 1.05 -13.42 -3.22
C THR A 215 -0.05 -13.93 -2.29
N LEU A 216 0.30 -14.32 -1.06
CA LEU A 216 -0.63 -14.86 -0.07
C LEU A 216 -0.97 -13.80 0.98
N HIS A 217 -2.18 -13.25 0.87
CA HIS A 217 -2.65 -12.12 1.69
C HIS A 217 -3.49 -12.51 2.90
N ASN A 218 -3.72 -13.81 3.13
CA ASN A 218 -4.37 -14.29 4.35
C ASN A 218 -3.45 -14.12 5.56
N PHE A 219 -4.01 -13.82 6.73
CA PHE A 219 -3.21 -13.68 7.95
C PHE A 219 -2.61 -15.04 8.37
N ASP A 220 -1.28 -15.06 8.45
CA ASP A 220 -0.47 -16.17 8.93
C ASP A 220 0.69 -15.56 9.72
N PRO A 221 0.73 -15.72 11.05
CA PRO A 221 1.68 -15.00 11.87
C PRO A 221 3.12 -15.43 11.63
N GLU A 222 3.37 -16.72 11.35
CA GLU A 222 4.72 -17.26 11.13
C GLU A 222 5.28 -16.77 9.79
N ARG A 223 4.49 -16.92 8.71
CA ARG A 223 4.88 -16.43 7.39
C ARG A 223 5.08 -14.92 7.37
N SER A 224 4.18 -14.18 8.03
CA SER A 224 4.29 -12.73 8.11
C SER A 224 5.52 -12.30 8.91
N ALA A 225 5.84 -12.99 10.01
CA ALA A 225 7.05 -12.73 10.79
C ALA A 225 8.32 -12.98 9.99
N LEU A 226 8.39 -14.09 9.23
CA LEU A 226 9.51 -14.40 8.35
C LEU A 226 9.68 -13.34 7.26
N SER A 227 8.59 -12.96 6.57
CA SER A 227 8.64 -11.94 5.51
C SER A 227 9.13 -10.59 6.02
N MET A 228 8.67 -10.14 7.20
CA MET A 228 9.17 -8.89 7.81
C MET A 228 10.64 -9.00 8.23
N ALA A 229 11.07 -10.13 8.81
CA ALA A 229 12.44 -10.33 9.24
C ALA A 229 13.42 -10.38 8.07
N SER A 230 13.01 -10.95 6.93
CA SER A 230 13.81 -10.97 5.70
C SER A 230 13.88 -9.63 4.99
N ASN A 231 12.97 -8.69 5.30
CA ASN A 231 12.86 -7.41 4.60
C ASN A 231 12.76 -6.23 5.59
N PRO A 232 13.77 -6.02 6.45
CA PRO A 232 13.75 -4.94 7.41
C PRO A 232 13.78 -3.60 6.68
N ARG A 233 12.83 -2.71 7.02
CA ARG A 233 12.80 -1.33 6.56
C ARG A 233 12.67 -0.40 7.76
N ASN A 234 13.43 0.68 7.74
CA ASN A 234 13.36 1.79 8.70
C ASN A 234 12.45 2.93 8.22
N HIS A 235 11.87 2.82 7.02
CA HIS A 235 10.96 3.81 6.45
C HIS A 235 9.84 3.14 5.66
N ALA A 236 8.69 3.81 5.59
CA ALA A 236 7.55 3.39 4.81
C ALA A 236 7.88 3.32 3.31
N TYR A 237 7.09 2.53 2.58
CA TYR A 237 7.04 2.62 1.12
C TYR A 237 6.44 3.96 0.70
N ASN A 238 6.83 4.43 -0.48
CA ASN A 238 6.20 5.61 -1.08
C ASN A 238 4.73 5.34 -1.36
N VAL A 239 3.91 6.38 -1.25
CA VAL A 239 2.48 6.30 -1.57
C VAL A 239 2.32 6.01 -3.05
N SER A 240 1.55 4.97 -3.38
CA SER A 240 1.21 4.62 -4.75
C SER A 240 -0.26 4.79 -5.04
N HIS A 241 -0.57 5.34 -6.22
CA HIS A 241 -1.94 5.53 -6.73
C HIS A 241 -2.19 4.74 -8.03
N SER A 242 -1.19 3.99 -8.49
CA SER A 242 -1.32 3.02 -9.58
C SER A 242 -0.49 1.79 -9.23
N PHE A 243 -0.97 0.63 -9.62
CA PHE A 243 -0.30 -0.63 -9.34
C PHE A 243 0.00 -1.35 -10.65
N LYS A 244 1.08 -2.12 -10.67
CA LYS A 244 1.46 -2.87 -11.86
C LYS A 244 0.49 -4.02 -12.16
N ASP A 245 -0.09 -4.59 -11.10
CA ASP A 245 -1.03 -5.70 -11.11
C ASP A 245 -1.88 -5.69 -9.82
N ASP A 246 -2.87 -6.58 -9.79
CA ASP A 246 -3.78 -6.75 -8.65
C ASP A 246 -3.03 -7.21 -7.39
N ASN A 247 -1.96 -8.00 -7.54
CA ASN A 247 -1.22 -8.48 -6.39
C ASN A 247 -0.52 -7.34 -5.65
N ALA A 248 0.13 -6.42 -6.38
CA ALA A 248 0.74 -5.24 -5.81
C ALA A 248 -0.29 -4.34 -5.14
N MET A 249 -1.47 -4.16 -5.77
CA MET A 249 -2.58 -3.42 -5.15
C MET A 249 -3.01 -4.06 -3.83
N VAL A 250 -3.34 -5.35 -3.84
CA VAL A 250 -3.79 -6.07 -2.64
C VAL A 250 -2.72 -5.98 -1.56
N THR A 251 -1.46 -6.20 -1.90
CA THR A 251 -0.33 -6.07 -0.97
C THR A 251 -0.32 -4.71 -0.28
N VAL A 252 -0.39 -3.61 -1.02
CA VAL A 252 -0.36 -2.26 -0.43
C VAL A 252 -1.58 -2.00 0.46
N THR A 253 -2.74 -2.54 0.11
CA THR A 253 -3.97 -2.37 0.89
C THR A 253 -4.03 -3.23 2.17
N THR A 254 -3.41 -4.41 2.18
CA THR A 254 -3.54 -5.37 3.28
C THR A 254 -2.36 -5.36 4.24
N GLN A 255 -1.16 -5.00 3.78
CA GLN A 255 0.05 -5.17 4.58
C GLN A 255 0.11 -4.30 5.83
N SER A 256 -0.51 -3.11 5.82
CA SER A 256 -0.63 -2.29 7.03
C SER A 256 -1.41 -3.03 8.13
N LEU A 257 -2.53 -3.66 7.77
CA LEU A 257 -3.36 -4.46 8.67
C LEU A 257 -2.62 -5.73 9.13
N MET A 258 -1.90 -6.39 8.23
CA MET A 258 -1.12 -7.59 8.58
C MET A 258 0.01 -7.28 9.57
N GLN A 259 0.77 -6.22 9.34
CA GLN A 259 1.86 -5.79 10.23
C GLN A 259 1.33 -5.41 11.61
N ASP A 260 0.22 -4.70 11.65
CA ASP A 260 -0.45 -4.30 12.87
C ASP A 260 -1.00 -5.49 13.66
N SER A 261 -1.66 -6.43 12.96
CA SER A 261 -2.16 -7.68 13.54
C SER A 261 -1.01 -8.56 14.06
N LEU A 262 0.09 -8.64 13.31
CA LEU A 262 1.27 -9.39 13.72
C LEU A 262 1.96 -8.77 14.94
N TYR A 263 2.03 -7.44 15.01
CA TYR A 263 2.50 -6.74 16.21
C TYR A 263 1.65 -7.13 17.41
N LEU A 264 0.33 -7.02 17.32
CA LEU A 264 -0.58 -7.40 18.42
C LEU A 264 -0.46 -8.88 18.79
N TRP A 265 -0.38 -9.77 17.80
CA TRP A 265 -0.21 -11.21 18.03
C TRP A 265 1.09 -11.52 18.80
N LYS A 266 2.22 -10.93 18.39
CA LYS A 266 3.51 -11.10 19.11
C LYS A 266 3.43 -10.57 20.54
N GLN A 267 2.82 -9.40 20.73
CA GLN A 267 2.66 -8.83 22.06
C GLN A 267 1.75 -9.69 22.94
N ALA A 268 0.66 -10.23 22.38
CA ALA A 268 -0.23 -11.15 23.09
C ALA A 268 0.51 -12.43 23.55
N GLN A 269 1.38 -12.99 22.72
CA GLN A 269 2.24 -14.12 23.12
C GLN A 269 3.17 -13.75 24.27
N CYS A 270 3.89 -12.63 24.16
CA CYS A 270 4.79 -12.19 25.23
C CYS A 270 4.04 -11.88 26.54
N ILE A 271 2.83 -11.33 26.46
CA ILE A 271 1.96 -11.08 27.60
C ILE A 271 1.51 -12.41 28.22
N ALA A 272 1.07 -13.38 27.40
CA ALA A 272 0.64 -14.69 27.87
C ALA A 272 1.76 -15.49 28.55
N GLU A 273 3.01 -15.30 28.13
CA GLU A 273 4.20 -15.88 28.76
C GLU A 273 4.60 -15.19 30.08
N THR A 274 4.08 -13.99 30.33
CA THR A 274 4.42 -13.24 31.54
C THR A 274 3.62 -13.76 32.74
N LYS A 275 4.31 -14.34 33.71
CA LYS A 275 3.69 -14.80 34.96
C LYS A 275 3.35 -13.60 35.84
N LEU A 276 2.07 -13.46 36.16
CA LEU A 276 1.54 -12.41 37.01
C LEU A 276 0.97 -13.02 38.29
N ARG A 277 1.08 -12.28 39.39
CA ARG A 277 0.40 -12.63 40.64
C ARG A 277 -1.08 -12.29 40.49
N ALA A 278 -1.93 -13.18 40.98
CA ALA A 278 -3.37 -13.00 41.01
C ALA A 278 -3.93 -13.61 42.29
N TYR A 279 -5.04 -13.09 42.78
CA TYR A 279 -5.79 -13.68 43.88
C TYR A 279 -7.29 -13.69 43.56
N PHE A 280 -8.02 -14.55 44.27
CA PHE A 280 -9.39 -14.90 43.92
C PHE A 280 -10.37 -14.50 45.01
N ILE A 281 -11.57 -14.07 44.60
CA ILE A 281 -12.70 -13.78 45.47
C ILE A 281 -13.88 -14.63 44.99
N PRO A 282 -14.52 -15.44 45.85
CA PRO A 282 -15.70 -16.21 45.47
C PRO A 282 -16.82 -15.29 44.96
N VAL A 283 -17.48 -15.69 43.88
CA VAL A 283 -18.71 -15.01 43.44
C VAL A 283 -19.86 -15.49 44.33
N PRO A 284 -20.61 -14.60 45.01
CA PRO A 284 -21.75 -14.99 45.83
C PRO A 284 -22.74 -15.84 45.03
N ASP A 285 -23.28 -16.89 45.66
CA ASP A 285 -24.26 -17.80 45.09
C ASP A 285 -23.81 -18.57 43.83
N ARG A 286 -22.52 -18.52 43.49
CA ARG A 286 -21.91 -19.27 42.38
C ARG A 286 -20.61 -19.93 42.83
N GLY A 287 -20.75 -21.11 43.45
CA GLY A 287 -19.63 -21.90 43.98
C GLY A 287 -18.61 -22.39 42.93
N ASP A 288 -18.91 -22.19 41.65
CA ASP A 288 -18.06 -22.53 40.50
C ASP A 288 -17.43 -21.29 39.84
N LYS A 289 -17.52 -20.10 40.46
CA LYS A 289 -17.00 -18.85 39.87
C LYS A 289 -16.23 -18.01 40.87
N TYR A 290 -15.21 -17.35 40.34
CA TYR A 290 -14.38 -16.43 41.09
C TYR A 290 -14.18 -15.12 40.32
N TYR A 291 -14.08 -14.02 41.07
CA TYR A 291 -13.41 -12.82 40.60
C TYR A 291 -11.92 -13.00 40.80
N ALA A 292 -11.13 -12.99 39.73
CA ALA A 292 -9.68 -12.94 39.80
C ALA A 292 -9.23 -11.48 39.67
N ILE A 293 -8.51 -10.98 40.66
CA ILE A 293 -7.87 -9.67 40.63
C ILE A 293 -6.42 -9.86 40.22
N LEU A 294 -6.04 -9.19 39.13
CA LEU A 294 -4.70 -9.19 38.56
C LEU A 294 -4.11 -7.79 38.71
N PRO A 295 -3.27 -7.56 39.74
CA PRO A 295 -2.48 -6.34 39.82
C PRO A 295 -1.42 -6.36 38.71
N LEU A 296 -1.47 -5.38 37.80
CA LEU A 296 -0.48 -5.26 36.74
C LEU A 296 0.69 -4.40 37.22
N PRO A 297 1.91 -4.96 37.37
CA PRO A 297 3.07 -4.18 37.81
C PRO A 297 3.38 -3.02 36.87
N LYS A 298 3.98 -1.96 37.40
CA LYS A 298 4.38 -0.80 36.59
C LYS A 298 5.26 -1.19 35.41
N GLU A 299 6.24 -2.08 35.63
CA GLU A 299 7.12 -2.58 34.57
C GLU A 299 6.38 -3.32 33.45
N PHE A 300 5.34 -4.08 33.81
CA PHE A 300 4.47 -4.74 32.84
C PHE A 300 3.74 -3.71 31.99
N MET A 301 3.16 -2.68 32.62
CA MET A 301 2.43 -1.63 31.91
C MET A 301 3.38 -0.76 31.07
N ASP A 302 4.55 -0.39 31.57
CA ASP A 302 5.54 0.39 30.82
C ASP A 302 5.96 -0.34 29.54
N LYS A 303 6.04 -1.68 29.57
CA LYS A 303 6.39 -2.51 28.42
C LYS A 303 5.22 -2.77 27.47
N TYR A 304 4.03 -3.08 27.99
CA TYR A 304 2.94 -3.64 27.21
C TYR A 304 1.72 -2.73 27.04
N LYS A 305 1.65 -1.57 27.70
CA LYS A 305 0.45 -0.69 27.72
C LYS A 305 -0.19 -0.44 26.34
N PRO A 306 0.56 -0.11 25.26
CA PRO A 306 -0.05 0.11 23.95
C PRO A 306 -0.74 -1.14 23.37
N ALA A 307 -0.13 -2.31 23.52
CA ALA A 307 -0.72 -3.56 23.05
C ALA A 307 -1.86 -4.02 23.98
N TRP A 308 -1.64 -3.90 25.29
CA TRP A 308 -2.62 -4.24 26.32
C TRP A 308 -3.94 -3.52 26.06
N GLN A 309 -3.91 -2.19 25.91
CA GLN A 309 -5.09 -1.36 25.65
C GLN A 309 -5.90 -1.79 24.43
N ARG A 310 -5.22 -2.30 23.38
CA ARG A 310 -5.85 -2.76 22.15
C ARG A 310 -6.42 -4.17 22.28
N LEU A 311 -5.76 -5.04 23.04
CA LEU A 311 -6.19 -6.42 23.28
C LEU A 311 -7.41 -6.49 24.21
N ILE A 312 -7.46 -5.62 25.23
CA ILE A 312 -8.56 -5.60 26.20
C ILE A 312 -9.78 -4.81 25.73
N ASP A 313 -9.86 -4.46 24.43
CA ASP A 313 -11.05 -3.79 23.91
C ASP A 313 -12.29 -4.64 24.19
N ARG A 314 -13.24 -3.97 24.83
CA ARG A 314 -14.07 -4.51 25.90
C ARG A 314 -15.26 -5.35 25.42
N ARG A 315 -15.39 -5.53 24.10
CA ARG A 315 -16.57 -6.13 23.46
C ARG A 315 -16.36 -7.56 22.97
N THR A 316 -15.11 -8.02 22.85
CA THR A 316 -14.80 -9.31 22.18
C THR A 316 -13.66 -10.10 22.84
N CYS A 317 -13.05 -9.60 23.92
CA CYS A 317 -11.88 -10.26 24.51
C CYS A 317 -12.29 -11.45 25.38
N GLN A 318 -12.15 -12.67 24.83
CA GLN A 318 -12.13 -13.90 25.62
C GLN A 318 -10.73 -14.10 26.17
N ALA A 319 -10.62 -14.25 27.49
CA ALA A 319 -9.35 -14.54 28.15
C ALA A 319 -9.33 -15.99 28.63
N SER A 320 -8.14 -16.57 28.67
CA SER A 320 -7.90 -17.80 29.40
C SER A 320 -6.86 -17.53 30.45
N LEU A 321 -7.19 -17.77 31.71
CA LEU A 321 -6.26 -17.63 32.81
C LEU A 321 -5.48 -18.94 32.91
N ALA A 322 -4.23 -18.92 32.44
CA ALA A 322 -3.28 -19.98 32.67
C ALA A 322 -2.78 -19.88 34.12
N ARG A 323 -2.79 -20.99 34.84
CA ARG A 323 -2.40 -21.03 36.24
C ARG A 323 -1.19 -21.92 36.43
N TRP A 324 -0.26 -21.53 37.29
CA TRP A 324 0.92 -22.32 37.64
C TRP A 324 0.82 -22.68 39.12
N GLU A 325 1.09 -23.94 39.43
CA GLU A 325 1.14 -24.41 40.81
C GLU A 325 2.43 -23.95 41.50
N PHE A 326 3.54 -23.92 40.75
CA PHE A 326 4.84 -23.45 41.24
C PHE A 326 5.43 -22.37 40.31
N PRO A 327 6.14 -21.36 40.85
CA PRO A 327 6.76 -20.30 40.06
C PRO A 327 7.70 -20.81 38.97
N ASP A 328 8.42 -21.92 39.23
CA ASP A 328 9.42 -22.48 38.32
C ASP A 328 8.85 -23.46 37.28
N SER A 329 7.55 -23.78 37.36
CA SER A 329 6.91 -24.71 36.42
C SER A 329 6.94 -24.15 34.99
N LYS A 330 7.36 -24.99 34.03
CA LYS A 330 7.43 -24.64 32.60
C LYS A 330 6.08 -24.66 31.90
N VAL A 331 5.12 -25.43 32.43
CA VAL A 331 3.78 -25.58 31.88
C VAL A 331 2.74 -25.17 32.93
N PRO A 332 1.61 -24.58 32.52
CA PRO A 332 0.51 -24.29 33.45
C PRO A 332 -0.17 -25.58 33.90
N SER A 333 -0.68 -25.59 35.14
CA SER A 333 -1.48 -26.68 35.71
C SER A 333 -2.91 -26.72 35.15
N GLY A 334 -3.38 -25.64 34.52
CA GLY A 334 -4.64 -25.60 33.79
C GLY A 334 -4.99 -24.23 33.24
N PHE A 335 -6.10 -24.19 32.50
CA PHE A 335 -6.61 -23.00 31.82
C PHE A 335 -8.05 -22.74 32.22
N TRP A 336 -8.31 -21.58 32.81
CA TRP A 336 -9.64 -21.20 33.28
C TRP A 336 -10.28 -20.19 32.34
N LYS A 337 -11.47 -20.51 31.83
CA LYS A 337 -12.21 -19.61 30.93
C LYS A 337 -12.56 -18.33 31.68
N SER A 338 -12.17 -17.19 31.12
CA SER A 338 -12.21 -15.91 31.82
C SER A 338 -12.75 -14.79 30.93
N HIS A 339 -13.42 -13.83 31.57
CA HIS A 339 -13.95 -12.64 30.91
C HIS A 339 -13.60 -11.39 31.72
N PHE A 340 -13.17 -10.33 31.03
CA PHE A 340 -12.87 -9.06 31.68
C PHE A 340 -14.14 -8.36 32.18
N ILE A 341 -14.08 -7.83 33.40
CA ILE A 341 -15.11 -6.97 33.97
C ILE A 341 -14.71 -5.52 33.73
N THR A 342 -15.60 -4.76 33.10
CA THR A 342 -15.32 -3.39 32.65
C THR A 342 -15.82 -2.33 33.63
N TYR A 343 -16.80 -2.70 34.46
CA TYR A 343 -17.36 -1.88 35.51
C TYR A 343 -17.45 -2.70 36.79
N THR A 344 -16.60 -2.37 37.76
CA THR A 344 -16.54 -3.01 39.08
C THR A 344 -17.39 -2.27 40.11
N GLY A 345 -17.85 -1.06 39.79
CA GLY A 345 -18.73 -0.27 40.65
C GLY A 345 -20.02 -1.02 40.96
N GLY A 346 -20.41 -1.08 42.23
CA GLY A 346 -21.63 -1.78 42.66
C GLY A 346 -21.51 -3.30 42.85
N ILE A 347 -20.36 -3.91 42.55
CA ILE A 347 -20.11 -5.31 42.91
C ILE A 347 -19.72 -5.38 44.39
N GLN A 348 -20.67 -5.76 45.25
CA GLN A 348 -20.47 -5.78 46.71
C GLN A 348 -19.29 -6.66 47.15
N ALA A 349 -19.07 -7.79 46.49
CA ALA A 349 -17.95 -8.70 46.77
C ALA A 349 -16.56 -8.06 46.54
N LEU A 350 -16.47 -7.00 45.73
CA LEU A 350 -15.21 -6.28 45.47
C LEU A 350 -15.05 -5.04 46.36
N ALA A 351 -16.02 -4.71 47.22
CA ALA A 351 -15.98 -3.49 48.02
C ALA A 351 -14.79 -3.43 49.00
N SER A 352 -14.39 -4.59 49.57
CA SER A 352 -13.23 -4.74 50.45
C SER A 352 -11.89 -4.84 49.70
N HIS A 353 -11.91 -4.76 48.38
CA HIS A 353 -10.75 -4.90 47.50
C HIS A 353 -10.64 -3.66 46.60
N PRO A 354 -10.12 -2.53 47.13
CA PRO A 354 -9.92 -1.33 46.31
C PRO A 354 -8.97 -1.63 45.14
N MET A 355 -9.36 -1.16 43.95
CA MET A 355 -8.61 -1.38 42.71
C MET A 355 -7.57 -0.28 42.51
N GLY A 356 -6.34 -0.69 42.24
CA GLY A 356 -5.28 0.18 41.75
C GLY A 356 -5.55 0.63 40.31
N GLU A 357 -4.82 1.65 39.87
CA GLU A 357 -5.01 2.29 38.55
C GLU A 357 -4.83 1.31 37.37
N SER A 358 -3.98 0.30 37.52
CA SER A 358 -3.68 -0.70 36.49
C SER A 358 -4.25 -2.09 36.81
N ASP A 359 -5.06 -2.21 37.85
CA ASP A 359 -5.63 -3.50 38.22
C ASP A 359 -6.72 -3.93 37.27
N VAL A 360 -6.81 -5.25 37.10
CA VAL A 360 -7.76 -5.87 36.18
C VAL A 360 -8.54 -6.93 36.91
N VAL A 361 -9.85 -6.97 36.65
CA VAL A 361 -10.74 -7.98 37.22
C VAL A 361 -11.27 -8.88 36.13
N LEU A 362 -11.14 -10.19 36.34
CA LEU A 362 -11.70 -11.23 35.49
C LEU A 362 -12.80 -11.96 36.26
N VAL A 363 -13.91 -12.31 35.61
CA VAL A 363 -14.75 -13.43 36.06
C VAL A 363 -14.18 -14.69 35.46
N THR A 364 -13.90 -15.68 36.30
CA THR A 364 -13.30 -16.94 35.88
C THR A 364 -14.05 -18.13 36.47
N SER A 365 -13.94 -19.27 35.80
CA SER A 365 -14.55 -20.54 36.24
C SER A 365 -13.51 -21.66 36.13
N PRO A 366 -13.37 -22.51 37.16
CA PRO A 366 -12.54 -23.70 37.06
C PRO A 366 -13.01 -24.57 35.87
N PRO A 367 -12.09 -25.30 35.22
CA PRO A 367 -12.44 -26.24 34.19
C PRO A 367 -13.22 -27.43 34.78
N PRO A 368 -13.97 -28.19 33.97
CA PRO A 368 -14.68 -29.39 34.41
C PRO A 368 -13.76 -30.37 35.16
N PRO A 369 -14.29 -31.22 36.07
CA PRO A 369 -13.49 -32.15 36.87
C PRO A 369 -12.55 -33.06 36.06
N GLU A 370 -12.92 -33.36 34.81
CA GLU A 370 -12.18 -34.22 33.89
C GLU A 370 -11.01 -33.51 33.18
N GLU A 371 -10.92 -32.18 33.27
CA GLU A 371 -9.89 -31.36 32.64
C GLU A 371 -8.79 -30.93 33.62
N ALA A 372 -7.58 -30.71 33.10
CA ALA A 372 -6.44 -30.27 33.90
C ALA A 372 -6.68 -28.92 34.58
N GLY A 373 -6.39 -28.84 35.88
CA GLY A 373 -6.52 -27.62 36.69
C GLY A 373 -7.85 -27.44 37.42
N SER A 374 -8.70 -28.49 37.44
CA SER A 374 -10.01 -28.52 38.10
C SER A 374 -9.93 -28.70 39.62
N GLN A 375 -8.93 -29.42 40.13
CA GLN A 375 -8.78 -29.77 41.56
C GLN A 375 -7.85 -28.85 42.35
N CYS A 376 -7.53 -27.68 41.81
CA CYS A 376 -6.49 -26.88 42.42
C CYS A 376 -7.08 -25.83 43.35
N ASP A 377 -6.59 -25.81 44.59
CA ASP A 377 -6.95 -24.81 45.59
C ASP A 377 -6.62 -23.39 45.11
N VAL A 378 -7.52 -22.45 45.42
CA VAL A 378 -7.34 -21.03 45.13
C VAL A 378 -7.20 -20.27 46.44
N SER A 379 -6.16 -19.44 46.54
CA SER A 379 -6.00 -18.52 47.65
C SER A 379 -7.09 -17.46 47.58
N THR A 380 -7.93 -17.43 48.62
CA THR A 380 -8.98 -16.42 48.81
C THR A 380 -8.65 -15.59 50.03
N PHE A 381 -8.95 -14.29 49.97
CA PHE A 381 -8.63 -13.33 51.02
C PHE A 381 -9.86 -12.48 51.32
N SER A 382 -9.97 -11.99 52.56
CA SER A 382 -11.11 -11.16 52.96
C SER A 382 -10.93 -9.68 52.64
N SER A 383 -9.69 -9.25 52.35
CA SER A 383 -9.35 -7.89 51.95
C SER A 383 -8.12 -7.82 51.04
N ARG A 384 -7.90 -6.64 50.41
CA ARG A 384 -6.68 -6.35 49.62
C ARG A 384 -5.40 -6.41 50.47
N SER A 385 -5.44 -5.87 51.69
CA SER A 385 -4.27 -5.82 52.59
C SER A 385 -3.74 -7.22 52.91
N GLU A 386 -4.64 -8.16 53.21
CA GLU A 386 -4.28 -9.55 53.47
C GLU A 386 -3.64 -10.23 52.27
N ALA A 387 -4.15 -9.94 51.06
CA ALA A 387 -3.61 -10.49 49.82
C ALA A 387 -2.21 -9.93 49.50
N ASP A 388 -1.99 -8.63 49.72
CA ASP A 388 -0.70 -7.98 49.48
C ASP A 388 0.36 -8.46 50.50
N GLU A 389 0.01 -8.58 51.79
CA GLU A 389 0.89 -9.10 52.84
C GLU A 389 1.33 -10.55 52.58
N ALA A 390 0.40 -11.41 52.14
CA ALA A 390 0.71 -12.79 51.78
C ALA A 390 1.60 -12.88 50.52
N GLY A 391 1.49 -11.90 49.62
CA GLY A 391 2.31 -11.81 48.42
C GLY A 391 3.76 -11.39 48.71
N ASP A 392 4.01 -10.51 49.67
CA ASP A 392 5.36 -10.02 50.00
C ASP A 392 6.19 -11.04 50.80
N ALA A 393 5.57 -12.09 51.33
CA ALA A 393 6.22 -13.18 52.06
C ALA A 393 6.84 -14.27 51.16
N HIS A 394 6.66 -14.19 49.83
CA HIS A 394 7.10 -15.15 48.81
C HIS A 394 7.71 -14.46 47.58
#